data_AF-A0A087V1I5-F1
#
_entry.id   AF-A0A087V1I5-F1
#
_cell.length_a   1.000
_cell.length_b   1.000
_cell.length_c   1.000
_cell.angle_alpha   90.00
_cell.angle_beta   90.00
_cell.angle_gamma   90.00
#
_symmetry.space_group_name_H-M   'P 1'
#
loop_
_entity.id
_entity.type
_entity.pdbx_description
1 polymer ?
#
loop_
_entity_poly.entity_id
_entity_poly.type
_entity_poly.pdbx_seq_one_letter_code
_entity_poly.pdbx_strand_id
1 'polypeptide(L)' 'MVAHFVEEFKRKHRKDLRSSPRALRRLRTACERAKRTLSSSTEASIEIDALFEGIDFYSKITRARFEEL' A
#
# COMPACT_ATOMS: atom_id res chain seq x y z
N MET A 1 2.65 -4.81 6.61
CA MET A 1 1.83 -4.17 5.54
C MET A 1 2.33 -2.81 5.00
N VAL A 2 2.30 -1.69 5.73
CA VAL A 2 2.69 -0.36 5.15
C VAL A 2 4.14 -0.37 4.66
N ALA A 3 5.07 -0.90 5.46
CA ALA A 3 6.48 -1.02 5.09
C ALA A 3 6.66 -1.86 3.82
N HIS A 4 5.88 -2.94 3.67
CA HIS A 4 5.89 -3.78 2.48
C HIS A 4 5.56 -2.98 1.21
N PHE A 5 4.48 -2.19 1.23
CA PHE A 5 4.09 -1.38 0.08
C PHE A 5 5.03 -0.19 -0.17
N VAL A 6 5.68 0.36 0.87
CA VAL A 6 6.73 1.36 0.70
C VAL A 6 7.93 0.77 -0.06
N GLU A 7 8.37 -0.44 0.33
CA GLU A 7 9.44 -1.15 -0.37
C GLU A 7 9.02 -1.57 -1.78
N GLU A 8 7.78 -2.01 -1.96
CA GLU A 8 7.23 -2.35 -3.29
C GLU A 8 7.23 -1.13 -4.22
N PHE A 9 6.74 0.01 -3.76
CA PHE A 9 6.74 1.25 -4.53
C PHE A 9 8.17 1.68 -4.88
N LYS A 10 9.10 1.58 -3.93
CA LYS A 10 10.51 1.88 -4.14
C LYS A 10 11.14 0.96 -5.19
N ARG A 11 10.82 -0.33 -5.18
CA ARG A 11 11.30 -1.29 -6.19
C ARG A 11 10.72 -1.01 -7.58
N LYS A 12 9.42 -0.73 -7.67
CA LYS A 12 8.70 -0.50 -8.95
C LYS A 12 9.06 0.83 -9.60
N HIS A 13 9.13 1.91 -8.81
CA HIS A 13 9.25 3.27 -9.34
C HIS A 13 10.60 3.93 -9.04
N ARG A 14 11.51 3.25 -8.31
CA ARG A 14 12.82 3.79 -7.86
C ARG A 14 12.69 5.09 -7.07
N LYS A 15 11.53 5.33 -6.45
CA LYS A 15 11.22 6.52 -5.67
C LYS A 15 10.88 6.14 -4.23
N ASP A 16 11.36 6.91 -3.27
CA ASP A 16 11.15 6.62 -1.86
C ASP A 16 9.99 7.43 -1.28
N LEU A 17 8.89 6.75 -0.96
CA LEU A 17 7.71 7.37 -0.35
C LEU A 17 7.99 7.98 1.02
N ARG A 18 9.07 7.57 1.70
CA ARG A 18 9.45 8.10 3.03
C ARG A 18 9.75 9.59 2.99
N SER A 19 10.11 10.12 1.83
CA SER A 19 10.35 11.55 1.61
C SER A 19 9.08 12.40 1.68
N SER A 20 7.88 11.81 1.53
CA SER A 20 6.61 12.54 1.58
C SER A 20 5.69 12.03 2.68
N PRO A 21 5.56 12.78 3.79
CA PRO A 21 4.61 12.48 4.86
C PRO A 21 3.16 12.40 4.36
N ARG A 22 2.81 13.21 3.34
CA ARG A 22 1.48 13.20 2.71
C ARG A 22 1.20 11.88 2.01
N ALA A 23 2.16 11.39 1.21
CA ALA A 23 2.03 10.10 0.52
C ALA A 23 1.94 8.94 1.52
N LEU A 24 2.80 8.95 2.55
CA LEU A 24 2.75 7.95 3.62
C LEU A 24 1.41 7.93 4.36
N ARG A 25 0.83 9.09 4.67
CA ARG A 25 -0.48 9.17 5.32
C ARG A 25 -1.57 8.54 4.44
N ARG A 26 -1.59 8.85 3.14
CA ARG A 26 -2.56 8.26 2.19
C ARG A 26 -2.40 6.74 2.11
N LEU A 27 -1.16 6.26 2.01
CA LEU A 27 -0.86 4.82 2.00
C LEU A 27 -1.31 4.13 3.29
N ARG A 28 -1.08 4.74 4.46
CA ARG A 28 -1.55 4.22 5.76
C ARG A 28 -3.07 4.10 5.79
N THR A 29 -3.80 5.12 5.35
CA THR A 29 -5.27 5.07 5.30
C THR A 29 -5.77 3.95 4.38
N ALA A 30 -5.16 3.76 3.23
CA ALA A 30 -5.53 2.67 2.32
C ALA A 30 -5.17 1.29 2.90
N CYS A 31 -4.01 1.16 3.55
CA CYS A 31 -3.63 -0.07 4.24
C CYS A 31 -4.60 -0.42 5.37
N GLU A 32 -5.04 0.55 6.18
CA GLU A 32 -6.03 0.31 7.23
C GLU A 32 -7.39 -0.13 6.67
N ARG A 33 -7.82 0.42 5.53
CA ARG A 33 -9.02 -0.07 4.82
C ARG A 33 -8.83 -1.51 4.36
N ALA A 34 -7.70 -1.81 3.71
CA ALA A 34 -7.39 -3.15 3.24
C ALA A 34 -7.28 -4.17 4.39
N LYS A 35 -6.73 -3.81 5.55
CA LYS A 35 -6.74 -4.67 6.75
C LYS A 35 -8.14 -5.03 7.20
N ARG A 36 -9.05 -4.05 7.24
CA ARG A 36 -10.45 -4.31 7.59
C ARG A 36 -11.10 -5.26 6.59
N THR A 37 -10.88 -5.06 5.29
CA THR A 37 -11.34 -5.98 4.25
C THR A 37 -10.76 -7.38 4.45
N LEU A 38 -9.45 -7.50 4.72
CA LEU A 38 -8.79 -8.78 4.94
C LEU A 38 -9.26 -9.52 6.20
N SER A 39 -9.86 -8.83 7.18
CA SER A 39 -10.46 -9.50 8.33
C SER A 39 -11.69 -10.35 7.99
N SER A 40 -12.40 -10.02 6.89
CA SER A 40 -13.58 -10.76 6.43
C SER A 40 -13.38 -11.45 5.06
N SER A 41 -12.57 -10.87 4.17
CA SER A 41 -12.26 -11.38 2.83
C SER A 41 -10.85 -11.98 2.72
N THR A 42 -10.64 -12.86 1.74
CA THR A 42 -9.35 -13.53 1.48
C THR A 42 -8.36 -12.66 0.70
N GLU A 43 -8.81 -11.55 0.11
CA GLU A 43 -7.99 -10.60 -0.63
C GLU A 43 -8.51 -9.16 -0.50
N ALA A 44 -7.63 -8.19 -0.77
CA ALA A 44 -7.96 -6.78 -0.85
C ALA A 44 -7.09 -6.09 -1.92
N SER A 45 -7.67 -5.11 -2.63
CA SER A 45 -6.92 -4.20 -3.49
C SER A 45 -6.61 -2.88 -2.79
N ILE A 46 -5.47 -2.30 -3.14
CA ILE A 46 -5.01 -0.98 -2.73
C ILE A 46 -4.83 -0.16 -3.99
N GLU A 47 -5.62 0.90 -4.09
CA GLU A 47 -5.68 1.76 -5.27
C GLU A 47 -5.62 3.20 -4.77
N ILE A 48 -4.57 3.92 -5.16
CA ILE A 48 -4.34 5.31 -4.75
C ILE A 48 -3.82 6.11 -5.94
N ASP A 49 -4.68 6.99 -6.47
CA ASP A 49 -4.30 7.88 -7.57
C ASP A 49 -3.28 8.93 -7.11
N ALA A 50 -2.30 9.23 -7.97
CA ALA A 50 -1.24 10.19 -7.74
C ALA A 50 -0.63 10.08 -6.33
N LEU A 51 -0.29 8.87 -5.88
CA LEU A 51 0.24 8.62 -4.54
C LEU A 51 1.50 9.44 -4.28
N PHE A 52 2.42 9.50 -5.24
CA PHE A 52 3.67 10.24 -5.13
C PHE A 52 4.15 10.73 -6.50
N GLU A 53 4.43 12.04 -6.62
CA GLU A 53 4.90 12.67 -7.87
C GLU A 53 4.08 12.33 -9.11
N GLY A 54 2.75 12.29 -8.97
CA GLY A 54 1.82 11.96 -10.06
C GLY A 54 1.76 10.48 -10.44
N ILE A 55 2.42 9.59 -9.67
CA ILE A 55 2.40 8.15 -9.90
C ILE A 55 1.23 7.52 -9.15
N ASP A 56 0.38 6.82 -9.88
CA ASP A 56 -0.69 5.99 -9.31
C ASP A 56 -0.11 4.73 -8.68
N PHE A 57 -0.71 4.30 -7.57
CA PHE A 57 -0.33 3.07 -6.91
C PHE A 57 -1.46 2.07 -6.92
N TYR A 58 -1.20 0.93 -7.56
CA TYR A 58 -2.07 -0.23 -7.57
C TYR A 58 -1.32 -1.45 -7.05
N SER A 59 -1.86 -2.09 -6.02
CA SER A 59 -1.37 -3.37 -5.52
C SER A 59 -2.51 -4.20 -4.95
N LYS A 60 -2.33 -5.52 -4.94
CA LYS A 60 -3.27 -6.49 -4.37
C LYS A 60 -2.55 -7.30 -3.30
N ILE A 61 -3.28 -7.64 -2.24
CA ILE A 61 -2.77 -8.43 -1.14
C ILE A 61 -3.78 -9.49 -0.74
N THR A 62 -3.31 -10.71 -0.53
CA THR A 62 -4.11 -11.81 0.00
C THR A 62 -3.98 -11.87 1.52
N ARG A 63 -4.96 -12.46 2.20
CA ARG A 63 -4.92 -12.67 3.66
C ARG A 63 -3.70 -13.49 4.07
N ALA A 64 -3.41 -14.57 3.33
CA ALA A 64 -2.23 -15.39 3.57
C ALA A 64 -0.94 -14.55 3.51
N ARG A 65 -0.79 -13.69 2.49
CA ARG A 65 0.37 -12.81 2.39
C ARG A 65 0.41 -11.77 3.50
N PHE A 66 -0.74 -11.27 3.94
CA PHE A 66 -0.82 -10.32 5.05
C PHE A 66 -0.41 -10.95 6.39
N GLU A 67 -0.77 -12.20 6.65
CA GLU A 67 -0.39 -12.93 7.87
C GLU A 67 1.11 -13.23 7.94
N GLU A 68 1.79 -13.33 6.79
CA GLU A 68 3.25 -13.48 6.69
C GLU A 68 4.05 -12.17 6.83
N LEU A 69 3.40 -10.99 6.84
CA LEU A 69 4.02 -9.66 6.67
C LEU A 69 4.11 -8.79 7.95
#